data_AF-A0A5B9CWD0-F1
#
_entry.id   AF-A0A5B9CWD0-F1
#
_cell.length_a   1.000
_cell.length_b   1.000
_cell.length_c   1.000
_cell.angle_alpha   90.00
_cell.angle_beta   90.00
_cell.angle_gamma   90.00
#
_symmetry.space_group_name_H-M   'P 1'
#
loop_
_entity.id
_entity.type
_entity.pdbx_description
1 polymer ?
#
loop_
_entity_poly.entity_id
_entity_poly.type
_entity_poly.pdbx_seq_one_letter_code
_entity_poly.pdbx_strand_id
1 'polypeptide(L)'
;MKQILKLLSGIILFVMAGCFPEQPSRTAVDTWEKPGTDQLEIKKALLECGIQHLDGRLDTEKSTDEKFNAEESVNACMIQAGFQDKLGRVKWCEKYENLPICQPDAVIPQRSVERRLNSPHCEENKEQPECQP
;
A
#
# COMPACT_ATOMS: atom_id res chain seq x y z
N MET A 1 75.38 -1.45 -3.60
CA MET A 1 75.25 -0.19 -2.87
C MET A 1 73.92 0.47 -3.24
N LYS A 2 73.22 0.99 -2.23
CA LYS A 2 72.06 1.93 -2.26
C LYS A 2 70.72 1.31 -2.69
N GLN A 3 69.76 1.08 -1.78
CA GLN A 3 68.92 2.04 -1.02
C GLN A 3 67.98 2.87 -1.91
N ILE A 4 66.69 2.70 -1.60
CA ILE A 4 65.56 3.67 -1.76
C ILE A 4 64.93 3.71 -3.16
N LEU A 5 63.70 3.20 -3.27
CA LEU A 5 62.56 4.11 -3.41
C LEU A 5 61.27 3.44 -2.92
N LYS A 6 60.74 4.02 -1.84
CA LYS A 6 59.38 3.83 -1.33
C LYS A 6 58.40 4.27 -2.42
N LEU A 7 57.47 3.41 -2.82
CA LEU A 7 56.21 3.84 -3.43
C LEU A 7 55.10 2.96 -2.86
N LEU A 8 54.57 3.43 -1.73
CA LEU A 8 53.26 3.06 -1.22
C LEU A 8 52.24 3.46 -2.30
N SER A 9 51.81 2.50 -3.11
CA SER A 9 50.60 2.65 -3.92
C SER A 9 49.61 1.58 -3.50
N GLY A 10 49.14 1.72 -2.25
CA GLY A 10 47.94 1.05 -1.79
C GLY A 10 46.75 1.89 -2.24
N ILE A 11 46.25 1.63 -3.45
CA ILE A 11 44.95 2.15 -3.87
C ILE A 11 43.91 1.40 -3.04
N ILE A 12 43.54 1.99 -1.89
CA ILE A 12 42.36 1.58 -1.14
C ILE A 12 41.18 2.07 -1.97
N LEU A 13 40.60 1.18 -2.77
CA LEU A 13 39.27 1.35 -3.32
C LEU A 13 38.30 1.39 -2.12
N PHE A 14 37.95 2.60 -1.68
CA PHE A 14 36.79 2.82 -0.83
C PHE A 14 35.56 2.41 -1.64
N VAL A 15 35.16 1.15 -1.49
CA VAL A 15 33.84 0.68 -1.89
C VAL A 15 32.86 1.40 -0.97
N MET A 16 32.35 2.55 -1.40
CA MET A 16 31.16 3.15 -0.84
C MET A 16 30.00 2.23 -1.22
N ALA A 17 29.89 1.10 -0.51
CA ALA A 17 28.63 0.38 -0.45
C ALA A 17 27.66 1.35 0.24
N GLY A 18 26.93 2.12 -0.57
CA GLY A 18 25.78 2.86 -0.09
C GLY A 18 24.79 1.84 0.43
N CYS A 19 24.83 1.57 1.74
CA CYS A 19 23.65 1.09 2.45
C CYS A 19 22.63 2.23 2.34
N PHE A 20 21.85 2.24 1.27
CA PHE A 20 20.53 2.81 1.36
C PHE A 20 19.83 1.94 2.41
N PRO A 21 19.46 2.46 3.59
CA PRO A 21 18.53 1.72 4.42
C PRO A 21 17.33 1.44 3.52
N GLU A 22 17.06 0.17 3.23
CA GLU A 22 15.81 -0.24 2.59
C GLU A 22 14.71 0.40 3.45
N GLN A 23 14.07 1.44 2.92
CA GLN A 23 12.85 1.93 3.54
C GLN A 23 11.91 0.73 3.55
N PRO A 24 11.30 0.39 4.72
CA PRO A 24 10.31 -0.67 4.75
C PRO A 24 9.32 -0.44 3.61
N SER A 25 9.06 -1.47 2.82
CA SER A 25 8.05 -1.41 1.76
C SER A 25 6.77 -0.84 2.37
N ARG A 26 6.36 0.36 1.93
CA ARG A 26 5.17 1.01 2.48
C ARG A 26 3.96 0.16 2.12
N THR A 27 3.17 -0.17 3.12
CA THR A 27 1.95 -0.95 2.96
C THR A 27 0.77 -0.03 2.67
N ALA A 28 -0.35 -0.59 2.21
CA ALA A 28 -1.59 0.16 2.11
C ALA A 28 -2.06 0.69 3.47
N VAL A 29 -1.62 0.11 4.59
CA VAL A 29 -1.96 0.57 5.95
C VAL A 29 -1.31 1.92 6.25
N ASP A 30 -0.08 2.13 5.77
CA ASP A 30 0.71 3.32 6.10
C ASP A 30 0.16 4.61 5.50
N THR A 31 -0.68 4.51 4.47
CA THR A 31 -1.28 5.66 3.76
C THR A 31 -2.47 6.26 4.50
N TRP A 32 -3.14 5.53 5.40
CA TRP A 32 -4.39 5.98 6.03
C TRP A 32 -4.25 6.32 7.50
N GLU A 33 -5.04 7.31 7.95
CA GLU A 33 -5.20 7.65 9.36
C GLU A 33 -6.64 8.05 9.69
N LYS A 34 -6.99 7.94 10.98
CA LYS A 34 -8.21 8.51 11.53
C LYS A 34 -7.95 8.83 13.01
N PRO A 35 -8.26 10.04 13.50
CA PRO A 35 -8.02 10.39 14.89
C PRO A 35 -8.70 9.40 15.85
N GLY A 36 -7.93 8.89 16.82
CA GLY A 36 -8.42 7.96 17.83
C GLY A 36 -8.53 6.50 17.40
N THR A 37 -8.05 6.12 16.21
CA THR A 37 -8.00 4.71 15.77
C THR A 37 -6.58 4.17 15.78
N ASP A 38 -6.42 2.89 16.09
CA ASP A 38 -5.16 2.17 15.96
C ASP A 38 -4.97 1.59 14.54
N GLN A 39 -3.82 0.94 14.31
CA GLN A 39 -3.54 0.28 13.03
C GLN A 39 -4.47 -0.90 12.76
N LEU A 40 -4.98 -1.58 13.80
CA LEU A 40 -5.88 -2.71 13.62
C LEU A 40 -7.18 -2.25 12.97
N GLU A 41 -7.73 -1.12 13.40
CA GLU A 41 -8.92 -0.54 12.79
C GLU A 41 -8.70 -0.09 11.34
N ILE A 42 -7.52 0.44 11.01
CA ILE A 42 -7.17 0.79 9.61
C ILE A 42 -7.13 -0.47 8.74
N LYS A 43 -6.47 -1.53 9.21
CA LYS A 43 -6.40 -2.82 8.52
C LYS A 43 -7.79 -3.41 8.27
N LYS A 44 -8.63 -3.40 9.32
CA LYS A 44 -10.03 -3.86 9.20
C LYS A 44 -10.79 -3.02 8.18
N ALA A 45 -10.73 -1.68 8.28
CA ALA A 45 -11.42 -0.80 7.36
C ALA A 45 -11.00 -1.00 5.89
N LEU A 46 -9.71 -1.13 5.63
CA LEU A 46 -9.18 -1.41 4.29
C LEU A 46 -9.75 -2.70 3.68
N LEU A 47 -9.73 -3.80 4.45
CA LEU A 47 -10.27 -5.09 4.02
C LEU A 47 -11.80 -5.04 3.86
N GLU A 48 -12.48 -4.36 4.77
CA GLU A 48 -13.94 -4.16 4.70
C GLU A 48 -14.34 -3.27 3.52
N CYS A 49 -13.47 -2.35 3.09
CA CYS A 49 -13.61 -1.56 1.88
C CYS A 49 -13.23 -2.31 0.60
N GLY A 50 -12.61 -3.49 0.71
CA GLY A 50 -12.38 -4.40 -0.41
C GLY A 50 -10.96 -4.46 -0.95
N ILE A 51 -9.96 -3.95 -0.23
CA ILE A 51 -8.57 -4.26 -0.58
C ILE A 51 -8.35 -5.78 -0.51
N GLN A 52 -7.60 -6.33 -1.46
CA GLN A 52 -7.35 -7.78 -1.51
C GLN A 52 -6.17 -8.18 -0.62
N HIS A 53 -5.14 -7.32 -0.54
CA HIS A 53 -3.92 -7.55 0.23
C HIS A 53 -3.44 -6.24 0.84
N LEU A 54 -2.99 -6.30 2.10
CA LEU A 54 -2.51 -5.11 2.82
C LEU A 54 -1.08 -4.69 2.44
N ASP A 55 -0.30 -5.60 1.86
CA ASP A 55 1.08 -5.34 1.40
C ASP A 55 1.15 -4.53 0.10
N GLY A 56 0.00 -4.20 -0.51
CA GLY A 56 -0.07 -3.42 -1.73
C GLY A 56 0.24 -4.22 -3.01
N ARG A 57 0.33 -5.56 -2.93
CA ARG A 57 0.47 -6.38 -4.15
C ARG A 57 -0.75 -6.18 -5.04
N LEU A 58 -0.49 -5.89 -6.31
CA LEU A 58 -1.54 -5.74 -7.31
C LEU A 58 -1.88 -7.10 -7.92
N ASP A 59 -3.17 -7.30 -8.18
CA ASP A 59 -3.64 -8.41 -8.99
C ASP A 59 -3.10 -8.25 -10.43
N THR A 60 -2.29 -9.21 -10.89
CA THR A 60 -1.65 -9.15 -12.20
C THR A 60 -2.57 -9.54 -13.35
N GLU A 61 -3.69 -10.22 -13.07
CA GLU A 61 -4.60 -10.74 -14.09
C GLU A 61 -5.61 -9.68 -14.57
N LYS A 62 -5.88 -8.67 -13.75
CA LYS A 62 -6.78 -7.56 -14.09
C LYS A 62 -6.20 -6.61 -15.13
N SER A 63 -7.07 -6.01 -15.93
CA SER A 63 -6.73 -4.86 -16.77
C SER A 63 -6.36 -3.63 -15.92
N THR A 64 -5.70 -2.65 -16.54
CA THR A 64 -5.32 -1.41 -15.87
C THR A 64 -6.54 -0.65 -15.32
N ASP A 65 -7.61 -0.55 -16.10
CA ASP A 65 -8.83 0.17 -15.69
C ASP A 65 -9.53 -0.54 -14.52
N GLU A 66 -9.57 -1.88 -14.50
CA GLU A 66 -10.10 -2.64 -13.37
C GLU A 66 -9.29 -2.41 -12.09
N LYS A 67 -7.97 -2.28 -12.18
CA LYS A 67 -7.11 -1.97 -11.03
C LYS A 67 -7.39 -0.57 -10.49
N PHE A 68 -7.44 0.43 -11.36
CA PHE A 68 -7.71 1.81 -10.95
C PHE A 68 -9.12 1.97 -10.40
N ASN A 69 -10.11 1.31 -11.00
CA ASN A 69 -11.47 1.30 -10.48
C ASN A 69 -11.54 0.65 -9.08
N ALA A 70 -10.84 -0.47 -8.87
CA ALA A 70 -10.80 -1.15 -7.57
C ALA A 70 -10.10 -0.29 -6.51
N GLU A 71 -8.96 0.31 -6.85
CA GLU A 71 -8.22 1.20 -5.94
C GLU A 71 -9.05 2.44 -5.56
N GLU A 72 -9.66 3.11 -6.53
CA GLU A 72 -10.50 4.28 -6.27
C GLU A 72 -11.78 3.92 -5.49
N SER A 73 -12.33 2.71 -5.68
CA SER A 73 -13.43 2.20 -4.87
C SER A 73 -13.05 2.04 -3.40
N VAL A 74 -11.86 1.50 -3.13
CA VAL A 74 -11.32 1.39 -1.76
C VAL A 74 -11.08 2.79 -1.19
N ASN A 75 -10.47 3.69 -1.96
CA ASN A 75 -10.21 5.06 -1.53
C ASN A 75 -11.50 5.79 -1.14
N ALA A 76 -12.53 5.73 -2.00
CA ALA A 76 -13.83 6.34 -1.76
C ALA A 76 -14.51 5.79 -0.49
N CYS A 77 -14.47 4.46 -0.29
CA CYS A 77 -15.01 3.83 0.92
C CYS A 77 -14.27 4.26 2.19
N MET A 78 -12.93 4.32 2.16
CA MET A 78 -12.12 4.76 3.30
C MET A 78 -12.43 6.21 3.70
N ILE A 79 -12.53 7.10 2.71
CA ILE A 79 -12.89 8.52 2.91
C ILE A 79 -14.29 8.63 3.50
N GLN A 80 -15.26 7.87 2.96
CA GLN A 80 -16.63 7.84 3.47
C GLN A 80 -16.70 7.31 4.91
N ALA A 81 -15.82 6.38 5.29
CA ALA A 81 -15.67 5.89 6.65
C ALA A 81 -14.91 6.86 7.59
N GLY A 82 -14.52 8.04 7.08
CA GLY A 82 -13.87 9.12 7.84
C GLY A 82 -12.36 8.95 8.02
N PHE A 83 -11.72 8.10 7.22
CA PHE A 83 -10.26 8.03 7.15
C PHE A 83 -9.72 9.10 6.22
N GLN A 84 -8.49 9.52 6.48
CA GLN A 84 -7.75 10.51 5.72
C GLN A 84 -6.48 9.87 5.15
N ASP A 85 -6.16 10.23 3.92
CA ASP A 85 -4.93 9.81 3.28
C ASP A 85 -3.79 10.79 3.68
N LYS A 86 -2.69 10.23 4.17
CA LYS A 86 -1.53 10.98 4.69
C LYS A 86 -0.51 11.35 3.61
N LEU A 87 -0.43 10.56 2.55
CA LEU A 87 0.73 10.56 1.64
C LEU A 87 0.43 11.16 0.27
N GLY A 88 -0.82 11.53 0.00
CA GLY A 88 -1.31 11.95 -1.29
C GLY A 88 -1.71 10.74 -2.14
N ARG A 89 -3.01 10.44 -2.18
CA ARG A 89 -3.58 9.44 -3.08
C ARG A 89 -3.54 9.90 -4.54
N VAL A 90 -3.42 8.94 -5.45
CA VAL A 90 -3.74 9.20 -6.86
C VAL A 90 -5.24 9.40 -6.97
N LYS A 91 -5.64 10.47 -7.65
CA LYS A 91 -7.06 10.77 -7.89
C LYS A 91 -7.46 10.19 -9.23
N TRP A 92 -7.81 8.91 -9.26
CA TRP A 92 -8.02 8.22 -10.54
C TRP A 92 -9.20 8.82 -11.32
N CYS A 93 -10.23 9.31 -10.65
CA CYS A 93 -11.35 9.98 -11.31
C CYS A 93 -11.00 11.30 -12.01
N GLU A 94 -9.91 11.97 -11.64
CA GLU A 94 -9.44 13.17 -12.38
C GLU A 94 -8.69 12.78 -13.68
N LYS A 95 -8.21 11.53 -13.77
CA LYS A 95 -7.40 11.05 -14.91
C LYS A 95 -8.14 10.06 -15.81
N TYR A 96 -9.09 9.31 -15.26
CA TYR A 96 -9.87 8.26 -15.92
C TYR A 96 -11.35 8.42 -15.57
N GLU A 97 -11.99 9.41 -16.18
CA GLU A 97 -13.38 9.79 -15.91
C GLU A 97 -14.39 8.67 -16.21
N ASN A 98 -14.02 7.71 -17.06
CA ASN A 98 -14.90 6.61 -17.49
C ASN A 98 -14.83 5.38 -16.57
N LEU A 99 -14.06 5.40 -15.48
CA LEU A 99 -14.08 4.29 -14.52
C LEU A 99 -15.49 4.20 -13.89
N PRO A 100 -16.03 2.99 -13.69
CA PRO A 100 -17.36 2.81 -13.09
C PRO A 100 -17.56 3.55 -11.77
N ILE A 101 -16.57 3.56 -10.87
CA ILE A 101 -16.64 4.24 -9.57
C ILE A 101 -16.63 5.77 -9.68
N CYS A 102 -16.18 6.30 -10.81
CA CYS A 102 -16.11 7.74 -11.07
C CYS A 102 -17.39 8.30 -11.68
N GLN A 103 -18.37 7.46 -12.00
CA GLN A 103 -19.65 7.90 -12.53
C GLN A 103 -20.48 8.61 -11.45
N PRO A 104 -21.30 9.62 -11.79
CA PRO A 104 -22.08 10.38 -10.81
C PRO A 104 -23.07 9.54 -9.99
N ASP A 105 -23.54 8.42 -10.55
CA ASP A 105 -24.47 7.47 -9.93
C ASP A 105 -23.77 6.26 -9.31
N ALA A 106 -22.43 6.26 -9.28
CA ALA A 106 -21.65 5.18 -8.71
C ALA A 106 -21.98 4.98 -7.22
N VAL A 107 -22.27 3.73 -6.86
CA VAL A 107 -22.49 3.35 -5.46
C VAL A 107 -21.14 3.08 -4.81
N ILE A 108 -20.73 3.97 -3.91
CA ILE A 108 -19.53 3.76 -3.09
C ILE A 108 -19.77 2.57 -2.16
N PRO A 109 -18.89 1.55 -2.16
CA PRO A 109 -19.06 0.40 -1.29
C PRO A 109 -19.00 0.83 0.17
N GLN A 110 -19.93 0.34 0.97
CA GLN A 110 -19.85 0.44 2.43
C GLN A 110 -18.90 -0.62 2.97
N ARG A 111 -18.34 -0.36 4.17
CA ARG A 111 -17.59 -1.36 4.93
C ARG A 111 -18.45 -2.60 5.16
N SER A 112 -17.85 -3.77 4.97
CA SER A 112 -18.49 -5.06 5.18
C SER A 112 -17.54 -6.02 5.89
N VAL A 113 -17.91 -6.44 7.10
CA VAL A 113 -17.19 -7.48 7.86
C VAL A 113 -17.09 -8.77 7.06
N GLU A 114 -18.17 -9.17 6.38
CA GLU A 114 -18.18 -10.34 5.50
C GLU A 114 -17.13 -10.22 4.39
N ARG A 115 -17.01 -9.05 3.75
CA ARG A 115 -15.99 -8.79 2.73
C ARG A 115 -14.58 -8.93 3.30
N ARG A 116 -14.33 -8.41 4.50
CA ARG A 116 -13.03 -8.54 5.17
C ARG A 116 -12.68 -9.99 5.44
N LEU A 117 -13.58 -10.74 6.06
CA LEU A 117 -13.33 -12.12 6.46
C LEU A 117 -13.15 -13.07 5.26
N ASN A 118 -13.77 -12.74 4.12
CA ASN A 118 -13.64 -13.48 2.86
C ASN A 118 -12.62 -12.87 1.88
N SER A 119 -11.75 -11.97 2.35
CA SER A 119 -10.69 -11.39 1.50
C SER A 119 -9.53 -12.37 1.31
N PRO A 120 -8.79 -12.35 0.18
CA PRO A 120 -7.60 -13.17 -0.01
C PRO A 120 -6.59 -13.04 1.14
N HIS A 121 -6.38 -11.81 1.64
CA HIS A 121 -5.56 -11.56 2.83
C HIS A 121 -5.98 -12.41 4.04
N CYS A 122 -7.27 -12.47 4.34
CA CYS A 122 -7.76 -13.22 5.50
C CYS A 122 -7.93 -14.72 5.26
N GLU A 123 -8.09 -15.15 4.01
CA GLU A 123 -7.98 -16.56 3.66
C GLU A 123 -6.58 -17.10 3.91
N GLU A 124 -5.55 -16.31 3.56
CA GLU A 124 -4.13 -16.62 3.74
C GLU A 124 -3.67 -16.50 5.21
N ASN A 125 -4.22 -15.54 5.97
CA ASN A 125 -3.70 -15.14 7.29
C ASN A 125 -4.79 -15.18 8.38
N LYS A 126 -5.46 -16.33 8.52
CA LYS A 126 -6.64 -16.52 9.39
C LYS A 126 -6.40 -16.24 10.86
N GLU A 127 -5.16 -16.29 11.33
CA GLU A 127 -4.76 -16.06 12.72
C GLU A 127 -4.55 -14.57 13.05
N GLN A 128 -4.48 -13.70 12.04
CA GLN A 128 -4.22 -12.28 12.27
C GLN A 128 -5.42 -11.61 12.96
N PRO A 129 -5.18 -10.61 13.84
CA PRO A 129 -6.26 -9.93 14.56
C PRO A 129 -7.30 -9.25 13.65
N GLU A 130 -6.86 -8.71 12.51
CA GLU A 130 -7.75 -8.12 11.49
C GLU A 130 -8.62 -9.15 10.75
N CYS A 131 -8.35 -10.45 10.92
CA CYS A 131 -9.08 -11.54 10.27
C CYS A 131 -9.97 -12.35 11.23
N GLN A 132 -10.07 -11.91 12.49
CA GLN A 132 -11.04 -12.46 13.44
C GLN A 132 -12.41 -11.77 13.29
N PRO A 133 -13.54 -12.47 13.54
CA PRO A 133 -14.88 -11.89 13.57
C PRO A 133 -14.99 -10.62 14.41
#